data_AF-A0A177UBN7-F1
#
_entry.id   AF-A0A177UBN7-F1
#
_cell.length_a   1.000
_cell.length_b   1.000
_cell.length_c   1.000
_cell.angle_alpha   90.00
_cell.angle_beta   90.00
_cell.angle_gamma   90.00
#
_symmetry.space_group_name_H-M   'P 1'
#
loop_
_entity.id
_entity.type
_entity.pdbx_description
1 polymer ?
#
loop_
_entity_poly.entity_id
_entity_poly.type
_entity_poly.pdbx_seq_one_letter_code
_entity_poly.pdbx_strand_id
1 'polypeptide(L)'
;MSTAAQRMELREDILYTAEQFVREKFRHHDPSHDWHHVHRVRQLALHIATDPTLPHPPHPLILELGALFHDLCDSKYLPLPSTSAQSSSAYTVLQPFFDALPPSTHELLSQHARAQVERIVDHVSWSKDARRRKERAEAVGRGEDPREINGGREGEQMDWEEGCVEFWCVSDADRLDAIGSIGVLRCAAFSAIKNRPLHIPPANPEGDSRPPAEQGEGYNGSCIAHFHEKLLLIRGDRLRTEKARAEAERRQAFMQSFLDELDLEWLVGSSGEQMYRMQQDMADVEASTRELDQQKEGEEEPTFRFQPEMNEVEEATRGLDLQPKEDEEDPTS
;
A
#
# COMPACT_ATOMS: atom_id res chain seq x y z
N MET A 1 28.45 15.06 -42.16
CA MET A 1 27.82 15.40 -40.86
C MET A 1 26.41 15.86 -41.15
N SER A 2 25.43 15.26 -40.50
CA SER A 2 24.01 15.61 -40.65
C SER A 2 23.74 17.02 -40.10
N THR A 3 22.85 17.79 -40.73
CA THR A 3 22.45 19.12 -40.24
C THR A 3 21.66 19.00 -38.93
N ALA A 4 21.55 20.10 -38.18
CA ALA A 4 20.76 20.12 -36.94
C ALA A 4 19.30 19.68 -37.18
N ALA A 5 18.69 20.13 -38.28
CA ALA A 5 17.34 19.72 -38.67
C ALA A 5 17.24 18.22 -38.96
N GLN A 6 18.19 17.66 -39.70
CA GLN A 6 18.24 16.21 -39.98
C GLN A 6 18.42 15.38 -38.71
N ARG A 7 19.22 15.88 -37.76
CA ARG A 7 19.40 15.22 -36.45
C ARG A 7 18.14 15.27 -35.60
N MET A 8 17.37 16.35 -35.68
CA MET A 8 16.06 16.44 -35.01
C MET A 8 15.05 15.47 -35.62
N GLU A 9 14.90 15.46 -36.94
CA GLU A 9 13.99 14.55 -37.65
C GLU A 9 14.32 13.08 -37.32
N LEU A 10 15.60 12.72 -37.40
CA LEU A 10 16.07 11.37 -37.07
C LEU A 10 15.83 11.00 -35.60
N ARG A 11 15.92 11.95 -34.67
CA ARG A 11 15.57 11.73 -33.25
C ARG A 11 14.08 11.44 -33.11
N GLU A 12 13.22 12.23 -33.75
CA GLU A 12 11.77 12.00 -33.70
C GLU A 12 11.39 10.65 -34.31
N ASP A 13 12.02 10.23 -35.41
CA ASP A 13 11.81 8.91 -36.02
C ASP A 13 12.17 7.75 -35.07
N ILE A 14 13.30 7.88 -34.36
CA ILE A 14 13.73 6.88 -33.35
C ILE A 14 12.70 6.82 -32.22
N LEU A 15 12.27 7.98 -31.70
CA LEU A 15 11.29 8.04 -30.62
C LEU A 15 9.95 7.47 -31.06
N TYR A 16 9.46 7.84 -32.25
CA TYR A 16 8.23 7.28 -32.82
C TYR A 16 8.30 5.76 -32.94
N THR A 17 9.42 5.24 -33.45
CA THR A 17 9.63 3.78 -33.56
C THR A 17 9.64 3.11 -32.18
N ALA A 18 10.27 3.74 -31.19
CA ALA A 18 10.30 3.25 -29.81
C ALA A 18 8.90 3.23 -29.18
N GLU A 19 8.09 4.28 -29.41
CA GLU A 19 6.69 4.30 -28.96
C GLU A 19 5.88 3.15 -29.57
N GLN A 20 5.99 2.93 -30.88
CA GLN A 20 5.26 1.82 -31.52
C GLN A 20 5.68 0.46 -30.96
N PHE A 21 6.99 0.27 -30.75
CA PHE A 21 7.53 -0.93 -30.14
C PHE A 21 6.97 -1.17 -28.74
N VAL A 22 6.94 -0.14 -27.89
CA VAL A 22 6.39 -0.23 -26.53
C VAL A 22 4.88 -0.47 -26.57
N ARG A 23 4.12 0.28 -27.37
CA ARG A 23 2.66 0.12 -27.47
C ARG A 23 2.26 -1.31 -27.84
N GLU A 24 2.99 -1.92 -28.76
CA GLU A 24 2.77 -3.32 -29.15
C GLU A 24 3.07 -4.29 -27.99
N LYS A 25 4.14 -4.06 -27.23
CA LYS A 25 4.48 -4.89 -26.05
C LYS A 25 3.46 -4.75 -24.91
N PHE A 26 2.92 -3.56 -24.72
CA PHE A 26 1.97 -3.23 -23.64
C PHE A 26 0.51 -3.44 -24.01
N ARG A 27 0.18 -3.89 -25.23
CA ARG A 27 -1.22 -4.00 -25.72
C ARG A 27 -2.15 -4.89 -24.87
N HIS A 28 -1.59 -5.81 -24.09
CA HIS A 28 -2.33 -6.73 -23.22
C HIS A 28 -2.01 -6.52 -21.74
N HIS A 29 -1.26 -5.46 -21.40
CA HIS A 29 -1.04 -5.11 -20.01
C HIS A 29 -2.32 -4.54 -19.43
N ASP A 30 -2.47 -4.74 -18.13
CA ASP A 30 -3.61 -4.21 -17.40
C ASP A 30 -3.45 -2.71 -17.11
N PRO A 31 -4.53 -2.01 -16.72
CA PRO A 31 -4.50 -0.56 -16.52
C PRO A 31 -3.52 -0.07 -15.44
N SER A 32 -3.03 -0.94 -14.56
CA SER A 32 -2.03 -0.58 -13.57
C SER A 32 -0.61 -0.52 -14.12
N HIS A 33 -0.35 -1.04 -15.33
CA HIS A 33 0.97 -1.08 -15.98
C HIS A 33 0.86 -0.98 -17.52
N ASP A 34 -0.02 -0.13 -18.04
CA ASP A 34 -0.29 -0.03 -19.48
C ASP A 34 0.60 1.01 -20.22
N TRP A 35 0.31 1.25 -21.50
CA TRP A 35 0.97 2.32 -22.26
C TRP A 35 0.79 3.72 -21.62
N HIS A 36 -0.36 3.98 -20.98
CA HIS A 36 -0.63 5.28 -20.39
C HIS A 36 0.26 5.55 -19.18
N HIS A 37 0.60 4.52 -18.41
CA HIS A 37 1.68 4.60 -17.41
C HIS A 37 2.99 5.08 -18.05
N VAL A 38 3.48 4.35 -19.05
CA VAL A 38 4.78 4.63 -19.67
C VAL A 38 4.82 6.05 -20.24
N HIS A 39 3.73 6.47 -20.88
CA HIS A 39 3.60 7.81 -21.41
C HIS A 39 3.66 8.89 -20.32
N ARG A 40 2.96 8.72 -19.20
CA ARG A 40 3.03 9.67 -18.06
C ARG A 40 4.42 9.72 -17.45
N VAL A 41 5.10 8.56 -17.30
CA VAL A 41 6.49 8.50 -16.81
C VAL A 41 7.42 9.27 -17.74
N ARG A 42 7.31 9.11 -19.06
CA ARG A 42 8.09 9.92 -20.01
C ARG A 42 7.84 11.41 -19.84
N GLN A 43 6.57 11.83 -19.74
CA GLN A 43 6.24 13.25 -19.55
C GLN A 43 6.80 13.80 -18.23
N LEU A 44 6.74 13.02 -17.14
CA LEU A 44 7.32 13.39 -15.86
C LEU A 44 8.85 13.44 -15.92
N ALA A 45 9.49 12.50 -16.61
CA ALA A 45 10.95 12.48 -16.78
C ALA A 45 11.43 13.72 -17.55
N LEU A 46 10.71 14.11 -18.60
CA LEU A 46 10.96 15.36 -19.34
C LEU A 46 10.72 16.60 -18.47
N HIS A 47 9.69 16.60 -17.62
CA HIS A 47 9.46 17.68 -16.67
C HIS A 47 10.62 17.81 -15.67
N ILE A 48 11.05 16.69 -15.08
CA ILE A 48 12.16 16.65 -14.12
C ILE A 48 13.48 17.06 -14.79
N ALA A 49 13.70 16.71 -16.05
CA ALA A 49 14.88 17.12 -16.81
C ALA A 49 15.05 18.64 -16.96
N THR A 50 14.00 19.43 -16.68
CA THR A 50 14.07 20.89 -16.63
C THR A 50 14.43 21.43 -15.24
N ASP A 51 14.83 20.58 -14.30
CA ASP A 51 15.27 20.98 -12.96
C ASP A 51 16.62 21.73 -13.04
N PRO A 52 16.66 23.03 -12.66
CA PRO A 52 17.90 23.79 -12.69
C PRO A 52 18.94 23.32 -11.67
N THR A 53 18.58 22.46 -10.70
CA THR A 53 19.53 21.91 -9.72
C THR A 53 20.26 20.67 -10.23
N LEU A 54 19.96 20.20 -11.45
CA LEU A 54 20.69 19.09 -12.05
C LEU A 54 22.16 19.47 -12.29
N PRO A 55 23.12 18.55 -12.03
CA PRO A 55 24.54 18.81 -12.27
C PRO A 55 24.85 19.19 -13.73
N HIS A 56 24.10 18.61 -14.68
CA HIS A 56 24.18 18.90 -16.10
C HIS A 56 22.86 18.49 -16.79
N PRO A 57 22.54 19.05 -17.97
CA PRO A 57 21.36 18.62 -18.71
C PRO A 57 21.46 17.15 -19.13
N PRO A 58 20.36 16.38 -19.07
CA PRO A 58 20.32 15.01 -19.58
C PRO A 58 20.41 14.96 -21.10
N HIS A 59 20.98 13.88 -21.63
CA HIS A 59 20.92 13.58 -23.05
C HIS A 59 19.48 13.20 -23.44
N PRO A 60 18.81 13.97 -24.31
CA PRO A 60 17.37 13.87 -24.51
C PRO A 60 16.92 12.50 -25.00
N LEU A 61 17.70 11.89 -25.92
CA LEU A 61 17.35 10.59 -26.46
C LEU A 61 17.54 9.45 -25.45
N ILE A 62 18.53 9.53 -24.55
CA ILE A 62 18.78 8.49 -23.54
C ILE A 62 17.68 8.59 -22.46
N LEU A 63 17.36 9.81 -22.04
CA LEU A 63 16.28 10.09 -21.11
C LEU A 63 14.94 9.52 -21.58
N GLU A 64 14.54 9.83 -22.82
CA GLU A 64 13.23 9.41 -23.32
C GLU A 64 13.15 7.93 -23.63
N LEU A 65 14.19 7.34 -24.22
CA LEU A 65 14.23 5.89 -24.42
C LEU A 65 14.28 5.14 -23.09
N GLY A 66 15.04 5.64 -22.11
CA GLY A 66 15.05 5.11 -20.75
C GLY A 66 13.64 5.11 -20.13
N ALA A 67 12.90 6.22 -20.26
CA ALA A 67 11.52 6.30 -19.78
C ALA A 67 10.54 5.41 -20.58
N LEU A 68 10.67 5.32 -21.91
CA LEU A 68 9.81 4.47 -22.73
C LEU A 68 10.02 2.98 -22.43
N PHE A 69 11.24 2.58 -22.09
CA PHE A 69 11.60 1.18 -21.92
C PHE A 69 11.64 0.68 -20.47
N HIS A 70 11.50 1.58 -19.49
CA HIS A 70 11.73 1.28 -18.07
C HIS A 70 10.97 0.06 -17.53
N ASP A 71 9.74 -0.17 -18.01
CA ASP A 71 8.84 -1.22 -17.51
C ASP A 71 8.80 -2.47 -18.44
N LEU A 72 9.57 -2.49 -19.53
CA LEU A 72 9.61 -3.63 -20.48
C LEU A 72 10.23 -4.91 -19.88
N CYS A 73 10.99 -4.78 -18.79
CA CYS A 73 11.67 -5.89 -18.14
C CYS A 73 10.98 -6.34 -16.83
N ASP A 74 9.74 -5.93 -16.55
CA ASP A 74 9.03 -6.42 -15.36
C ASP A 74 8.65 -7.90 -15.54
N SER A 75 9.29 -8.73 -14.72
CA SER A 75 9.04 -10.18 -14.57
C SER A 75 7.57 -10.57 -14.39
N LYS A 76 6.71 -9.68 -13.89
CA LYS A 76 5.28 -9.95 -13.69
C LYS A 76 4.50 -10.17 -14.99
N TYR A 77 5.01 -9.66 -16.11
CA TYR A 77 4.31 -9.65 -17.40
C TYR A 77 5.06 -10.41 -18.50
N LEU A 78 6.23 -10.97 -18.18
CA LEU A 78 6.90 -11.93 -19.04
C LEU A 78 6.18 -13.29 -18.95
N PRO A 79 5.94 -13.98 -20.08
CA PRO A 79 5.33 -15.31 -20.07
C PRO A 79 6.16 -16.25 -19.17
N LEU A 80 5.47 -17.12 -18.42
CA LEU A 80 6.11 -18.13 -17.56
C LEU A 80 7.23 -18.84 -18.33
N PRO A 81 8.41 -19.05 -17.73
CA PRO A 81 9.55 -19.59 -18.46
C PRO A 81 9.23 -21.00 -18.95
N SER A 82 9.06 -21.15 -20.26
CA SER A 82 9.20 -22.43 -20.93
C SER A 82 10.67 -22.84 -20.80
N THR A 83 10.98 -23.66 -19.79
CA THR A 83 12.25 -24.38 -19.66
C THR A 83 13.50 -23.52 -19.91
N SER A 84 13.65 -22.45 -19.14
CA SER A 84 14.94 -21.93 -18.61
C SER A 84 14.65 -20.60 -17.93
N ALA A 85 15.06 -20.49 -16.67
CA ALA A 85 15.00 -19.24 -15.91
C ALA A 85 16.04 -18.27 -16.47
N GLN A 86 15.75 -17.64 -17.61
CA GLN A 86 16.50 -16.46 -18.05
C GLN A 86 15.73 -15.24 -17.57
N SER A 87 16.27 -14.57 -16.54
CA SER A 87 15.94 -13.17 -16.30
C SER A 87 16.26 -12.42 -17.60
N SER A 88 15.24 -11.98 -18.32
CA SER A 88 15.42 -11.18 -19.54
C SER A 88 16.14 -9.90 -19.16
N SER A 89 17.43 -9.79 -19.47
CA SER A 89 18.16 -8.53 -19.31
C SER A 89 17.59 -7.49 -20.27
N ALA A 90 17.74 -6.20 -19.93
CA ALA A 90 17.35 -5.11 -20.82
C ALA A 90 17.95 -5.28 -22.22
N TYR A 91 19.21 -5.76 -22.30
CA TYR A 91 19.86 -6.11 -23.56
C TYR A 91 19.01 -7.03 -24.44
N THR A 92 18.57 -8.18 -23.93
CA THR A 92 17.80 -9.15 -24.72
C THR A 92 16.44 -8.61 -25.16
N VAL A 93 15.79 -7.82 -24.30
CA VAL A 93 14.45 -7.27 -24.59
C VAL A 93 14.52 -6.15 -25.63
N LEU A 94 15.59 -5.34 -25.61
CA LEU A 94 15.76 -4.17 -26.46
C LEU A 94 16.51 -4.46 -27.76
N GLN A 95 17.24 -5.58 -27.84
CA GLN A 95 18.00 -5.96 -29.04
C GLN A 95 17.14 -5.93 -30.32
N PRO A 96 15.90 -6.48 -30.37
CA PRO A 96 15.09 -6.43 -31.58
C PRO A 96 14.73 -5.01 -32.02
N PHE A 97 14.58 -4.08 -31.07
CA PHE A 97 14.35 -2.67 -31.39
C PHE A 97 15.61 -2.05 -32.00
N PHE A 98 16.77 -2.24 -31.38
CA PHE A 98 18.03 -1.69 -31.88
C PHE A 98 18.46 -2.26 -33.23
N ASP A 99 18.17 -3.53 -33.51
CA ASP A 99 18.46 -4.19 -34.80
C ASP A 99 17.54 -3.71 -35.93
N ALA A 100 16.31 -3.30 -35.59
CA ALA A 100 15.35 -2.77 -36.55
C ALA A 100 15.64 -1.33 -36.98
N LEU A 101 16.51 -0.60 -36.26
CA LEU A 101 16.82 0.78 -36.57
C LEU A 101 17.72 0.92 -37.81
N PRO A 102 17.44 1.87 -38.72
CA PRO A 102 18.29 2.11 -39.88
C PRO A 102 19.72 2.51 -39.49
N PRO A 103 20.76 2.18 -40.29
CA PRO A 103 22.14 2.57 -40.00
C PRO A 103 22.37 4.08 -39.85
N SER A 104 21.51 4.92 -40.45
CA SER A 104 21.56 6.38 -40.29
C SER A 104 21.39 6.82 -38.82
N THR A 105 20.64 6.05 -38.03
CA THR A 105 20.41 6.31 -36.59
C THR A 105 21.65 6.11 -35.72
N HIS A 106 22.65 5.38 -36.20
CA HIS A 106 23.84 5.02 -35.41
C HIS A 106 24.69 6.23 -35.01
N GLU A 107 24.57 7.34 -35.75
CA GLU A 107 25.20 8.62 -35.39
C GLU A 107 24.62 9.21 -34.09
N LEU A 108 23.32 8.99 -33.82
CA LEU A 108 22.62 9.50 -32.63
C LEU A 108 22.56 8.47 -31.49
N LEU A 109 22.46 7.18 -31.84
CA LEU A 109 22.45 6.06 -30.90
C LEU A 109 23.74 5.26 -30.99
N SER A 110 24.81 5.85 -30.45
CA SER A 110 26.09 5.15 -30.29
C SER A 110 25.94 3.92 -29.38
N GLN A 111 26.90 2.99 -29.46
CA GLN A 111 26.93 1.82 -28.59
C GLN A 111 26.92 2.20 -27.09
N HIS A 112 27.59 3.30 -26.74
CA HIS A 112 27.56 3.82 -25.37
C HIS A 112 26.17 4.31 -24.96
N ALA A 113 25.47 5.05 -25.84
CA ALA A 113 24.10 5.50 -25.57
C ALA A 113 23.13 4.34 -25.40
N ARG A 114 23.24 3.29 -26.23
CA ARG A 114 22.44 2.06 -26.10
C ARG A 114 22.69 1.35 -24.77
N ALA A 115 23.96 1.14 -24.42
CA ALA A 115 24.35 0.54 -23.15
C ALA A 115 23.86 1.36 -21.94
N GLN A 116 23.85 2.69 -22.04
CA GLN A 116 23.32 3.55 -20.99
C GLN A 116 21.80 3.40 -20.83
N VAL A 117 21.04 3.33 -21.94
CA VAL A 117 19.59 3.06 -21.92
C VAL A 117 19.31 1.71 -21.29
N GLU A 118 20.01 0.65 -21.71
CA GLU A 118 19.88 -0.70 -21.13
C GLU A 118 20.16 -0.68 -19.62
N ARG A 119 21.24 -0.01 -19.19
CA ARG A 119 21.59 0.08 -17.77
C ARG A 119 20.54 0.84 -16.96
N ILE A 120 19.94 1.91 -17.50
CA ILE A 120 18.82 2.61 -16.85
C ILE A 120 17.66 1.65 -16.62
N VAL A 121 17.22 0.95 -17.68
CA VAL A 121 16.10 0.00 -17.63
C VAL A 121 16.35 -1.12 -16.62
N ASP A 122 17.58 -1.63 -16.55
CA ASP A 122 17.92 -2.69 -15.61
C ASP A 122 17.94 -2.23 -14.13
N HIS A 123 18.02 -0.93 -13.84
CA HIS A 123 18.25 -0.43 -12.47
C HIS A 123 17.14 0.48 -11.91
N VAL A 124 16.17 0.89 -12.73
CA VAL A 124 15.10 1.85 -12.38
C VAL A 124 14.10 1.33 -11.34
N SER A 125 13.85 0.01 -11.31
CA SER A 125 12.81 -0.62 -10.49
C SER A 125 12.99 -0.39 -8.97
N TRP A 126 11.88 -0.06 -8.29
CA TRP A 126 11.80 0.07 -6.83
C TRP A 126 12.37 -1.14 -6.09
N SER A 127 12.03 -2.37 -6.48
CA SER A 127 12.43 -3.57 -5.72
C SER A 127 13.94 -3.79 -5.76
N LYS A 128 14.57 -3.52 -6.92
CA LYS A 128 16.03 -3.61 -7.07
C LYS A 128 16.73 -2.55 -6.21
N ASP A 129 16.19 -1.33 -6.22
CA ASP A 129 16.69 -0.19 -5.46
C ASP A 129 16.51 -0.34 -3.93
N ALA A 130 15.38 -0.88 -3.48
CA ALA A 130 15.12 -1.21 -2.07
C ALA A 130 16.07 -2.30 -1.56
N ARG A 131 16.32 -3.35 -2.36
CA ARG A 131 17.29 -4.40 -2.03
C ARG A 131 18.69 -3.83 -1.86
N ARG A 132 19.16 -3.01 -2.83
CA ARG A 132 20.50 -2.38 -2.76
C ARG A 132 20.64 -1.53 -1.49
N ARG A 133 19.64 -0.68 -1.18
CA ARG A 133 19.68 0.12 0.06
C ARG A 133 19.74 -0.73 1.32
N LYS A 134 19.00 -1.84 1.37
CA LYS A 134 19.05 -2.78 2.50
C LYS A 134 20.45 -3.37 2.65
N GLU A 135 21.04 -3.90 1.57
CA GLU A 135 22.39 -4.45 1.57
C GLU A 135 23.44 -3.41 2.02
N ARG A 136 23.34 -2.18 1.52
CA ARG A 136 24.19 -1.05 1.95
C ARG A 136 24.04 -0.76 3.45
N ALA A 137 22.81 -0.69 3.96
CA ALA A 137 22.54 -0.43 5.37
C ALA A 137 23.05 -1.57 6.28
N GLU A 138 22.92 -2.83 5.85
CA GLU A 138 23.46 -3.98 6.56
C GLU A 138 24.99 -3.97 6.60
N ALA A 139 25.65 -3.53 5.53
CA ALA A 139 27.11 -3.36 5.50
C ALA A 139 27.56 -2.29 6.52
N VAL A 140 26.90 -1.12 6.54
CA VAL A 140 27.16 -0.09 7.56
C VAL A 140 26.95 -0.66 8.97
N GLY A 141 25.89 -1.44 9.19
CA GLY A 141 25.61 -2.10 10.46
C GLY A 141 26.70 -3.09 10.91
N ARG A 142 27.43 -3.68 9.96
CA ARG A 142 28.60 -4.54 10.23
C ARG A 142 29.92 -3.76 10.37
N GLY A 143 29.90 -2.42 10.22
CA GLY A 143 31.09 -1.59 10.20
C GLY A 143 31.91 -1.68 8.91
N GLU A 144 31.32 -2.19 7.83
CA GLU A 144 31.92 -2.29 6.50
C GLU A 144 31.61 -1.01 5.69
N ASP A 145 32.50 -0.62 4.78
CA ASP A 145 32.18 0.39 3.77
C ASP A 145 31.24 -0.22 2.71
N PRO A 146 30.02 0.32 2.50
CA PRO A 146 29.11 -0.16 1.47
C PRO A 146 29.70 -0.16 0.05
N ARG A 147 30.71 0.67 -0.22
CA ARG A 147 31.36 0.73 -1.54
C ARG A 147 32.19 -0.52 -1.84
N GLU A 148 32.69 -1.19 -0.80
CA GLU A 148 33.60 -2.34 -0.92
C GLU A 148 32.85 -3.68 -1.02
N ILE A 149 31.53 -3.70 -0.76
CA ILE A 149 30.75 -4.94 -0.85
C ILE A 149 30.70 -5.46 -2.29
N ASN A 150 30.39 -6.76 -2.43
CA ASN A 150 30.35 -7.45 -3.73
C ASN A 150 31.67 -7.37 -4.52
N GLY A 151 32.80 -7.16 -3.83
CA GLY A 151 34.12 -7.01 -4.43
C GLY A 151 34.32 -5.65 -5.11
N GLY A 152 33.82 -4.56 -4.52
CA GLY A 152 33.92 -3.19 -5.07
C GLY A 152 32.89 -2.84 -6.15
N ARG A 153 32.13 -3.82 -6.66
CA ARG A 153 31.09 -3.61 -7.68
C ARG A 153 29.98 -2.66 -7.22
N GLU A 154 29.73 -2.59 -5.91
CA GLU A 154 28.74 -1.65 -5.39
C GLU A 154 29.23 -0.20 -5.48
N GLY A 155 30.52 0.06 -5.24
CA GLY A 155 31.13 1.36 -5.48
C GLY A 155 30.94 1.84 -6.93
N GLU A 156 31.22 0.97 -7.91
CA GLU A 156 31.00 1.27 -9.34
C GLU A 156 29.52 1.55 -9.66
N GLN A 157 28.60 0.86 -8.99
CA GLN A 157 27.16 1.08 -9.12
C GLN A 157 26.75 2.41 -8.51
N MET A 158 27.27 2.76 -7.34
CA MET A 158 27.01 4.05 -6.68
C MET A 158 27.54 5.21 -7.53
N ASP A 159 28.74 5.09 -8.08
CA ASP A 159 29.36 6.14 -8.90
C ASP A 159 28.55 6.37 -10.19
N TRP A 160 28.05 5.30 -10.82
CA TRP A 160 27.14 5.44 -11.97
C TRP A 160 25.79 6.01 -11.57
N GLU A 161 25.22 5.55 -10.45
CA GLU A 161 23.97 6.08 -9.91
C GLU A 161 24.08 7.56 -9.59
N GLU A 162 25.25 8.07 -9.19
CA GLU A 162 25.50 9.49 -8.92
C GLU A 162 25.80 10.29 -10.19
N GLY A 163 26.48 9.68 -11.17
CA GLY A 163 26.86 10.35 -12.41
C GLY A 163 25.78 10.38 -13.52
N CYS A 164 24.69 9.62 -13.40
CA CYS A 164 23.69 9.52 -14.46
C CYS A 164 22.40 10.31 -14.15
N VAL A 165 22.31 11.54 -14.67
CA VAL A 165 21.12 12.39 -14.52
C VAL A 165 19.89 11.86 -15.26
N GLU A 166 20.06 11.12 -16.36
CA GLU A 166 18.95 10.47 -17.06
C GLU A 166 18.31 9.40 -16.18
N PHE A 167 19.13 8.60 -15.49
CA PHE A 167 18.65 7.63 -14.51
C PHE A 167 17.89 8.33 -13.38
N TRP A 168 18.36 9.48 -12.90
CA TRP A 168 17.66 10.25 -11.86
C TRP A 168 16.26 10.64 -12.32
N CYS A 169 16.18 11.25 -13.50
CA CYS A 169 14.91 11.73 -14.06
C CYS A 169 13.93 10.58 -14.30
N VAL A 170 14.38 9.48 -14.91
CA VAL A 170 13.51 8.31 -15.19
C VAL A 170 13.07 7.63 -13.90
N SER A 171 14.00 7.42 -12.97
CA SER A 171 13.72 6.72 -11.71
C SER A 171 12.81 7.54 -10.79
N ASP A 172 12.99 8.85 -10.71
CA ASP A 172 12.08 9.73 -9.98
C ASP A 172 10.70 9.79 -10.66
N ALA A 173 10.64 9.89 -11.99
CA ALA A 173 9.39 9.94 -12.74
C ALA A 173 8.52 8.69 -12.55
N ASP A 174 9.12 7.50 -12.62
CA ASP A 174 8.44 6.23 -12.36
C ASP A 174 7.87 6.18 -10.94
N ARG A 175 8.69 6.56 -9.94
CA ARG A 175 8.26 6.65 -8.54
C ARG A 175 7.12 7.65 -8.33
N LEU A 176 7.16 8.80 -8.99
CA LEU A 176 6.09 9.80 -8.89
C LEU A 176 4.77 9.28 -9.46
N ASP A 177 4.77 8.54 -10.58
CA ASP A 177 3.54 7.99 -11.17
C ASP A 177 2.89 6.91 -10.29
N ALA A 178 3.63 6.35 -9.33
CA ALA A 178 3.11 5.41 -8.33
C ALA A 178 2.39 6.07 -7.14
N ILE A 179 2.46 7.39 -6.98
CA ILE A 179 1.86 8.13 -5.85
C ILE A 179 0.86 9.21 -6.30
N GLY A 180 0.15 9.78 -5.34
CA GLY A 180 -0.94 10.74 -5.59
C GLY A 180 -2.21 10.06 -6.12
N SER A 181 -3.07 10.83 -6.78
CA SER A 181 -4.37 10.33 -7.27
C SER A 181 -4.25 9.17 -8.27
N ILE A 182 -3.29 9.25 -9.19
CA ILE A 182 -2.99 8.15 -10.11
C ILE A 182 -2.46 6.93 -9.34
N GLY A 183 -1.61 7.14 -8.33
CA GLY A 183 -1.12 6.08 -7.46
C GLY A 183 -2.25 5.30 -6.77
N VAL A 184 -3.25 6.01 -6.23
CA VAL A 184 -4.45 5.40 -5.62
C VAL A 184 -5.18 4.51 -6.63
N LEU A 185 -5.47 5.03 -7.83
CA LEU A 185 -6.18 4.30 -8.88
C LEU A 185 -5.42 3.06 -9.33
N ARG A 186 -4.10 3.18 -9.53
CA ARG A 186 -3.25 2.06 -9.94
C ARG A 186 -3.14 0.99 -8.88
N CYS A 187 -2.99 1.38 -7.61
CA CYS A 187 -2.91 0.45 -6.50
C CYS A 187 -4.20 -0.39 -6.39
N ALA A 188 -5.36 0.27 -6.52
CA ALA A 188 -6.65 -0.40 -6.53
C ALA A 188 -6.81 -1.32 -7.76
N ALA A 189 -6.43 -0.86 -8.96
CA ALA A 189 -6.51 -1.66 -10.18
C ALA A 189 -5.63 -2.93 -10.09
N PHE A 190 -4.38 -2.79 -9.66
CA PHE A 190 -3.48 -3.93 -9.47
C PHE A 190 -4.02 -4.90 -8.41
N SER A 191 -4.55 -4.38 -7.30
CA SER A 191 -5.13 -5.20 -6.23
C SER A 191 -6.33 -6.00 -6.74
N ALA A 192 -7.22 -5.39 -7.53
CA ALA A 192 -8.35 -6.09 -8.14
C ALA A 192 -7.90 -7.25 -9.05
N ILE A 193 -6.88 -7.03 -9.87
CA ILE A 193 -6.34 -8.07 -10.78
C ILE A 193 -5.67 -9.21 -10.01
N LYS A 194 -5.02 -8.90 -8.89
CA LYS A 194 -4.43 -9.90 -7.99
C LYS A 194 -5.42 -10.49 -6.99
N ASN A 195 -6.71 -10.13 -7.09
CA ASN A 195 -7.77 -10.53 -6.17
C ASN A 195 -7.41 -10.30 -4.70
N ARG A 196 -6.85 -9.13 -4.42
CA ARG A 196 -6.45 -8.68 -3.09
C ARG A 196 -7.54 -7.79 -2.49
N PRO A 197 -7.85 -7.93 -1.19
CA PRO A 197 -8.75 -7.02 -0.49
C PRO A 197 -8.31 -5.57 -0.67
N LEU A 198 -9.24 -4.64 -0.86
CA LEU A 198 -8.89 -3.23 -0.96
C LEU A 198 -8.47 -2.68 0.41
N HIS A 199 -9.29 -2.91 1.43
CA HIS A 199 -9.02 -2.44 2.78
C HIS A 199 -9.35 -3.55 3.78
N ILE A 200 -8.43 -3.79 4.69
CA ILE A 200 -8.67 -4.56 5.92
C ILE A 200 -8.26 -3.60 7.04
N PRO A 201 -9.17 -3.19 7.93
CA PRO A 201 -8.82 -2.31 9.03
C PRO A 201 -7.76 -2.97 9.92
N PRO A 202 -6.79 -2.22 10.45
CA PRO A 202 -5.80 -2.78 11.36
C PRO A 202 -6.50 -3.32 12.62
N ALA A 203 -6.06 -4.48 13.09
CA ALA A 203 -6.51 -5.03 14.36
C ALA A 203 -5.63 -4.45 15.48
N ASN A 204 -5.88 -3.21 15.89
CA ASN A 204 -5.17 -2.57 17.00
C ASN A 204 -6.13 -2.26 18.16
N PRO A 205 -5.76 -2.63 19.41
CA PRO A 205 -6.58 -2.37 20.60
C PRO A 205 -6.90 -0.89 20.83
N GLU A 206 -6.06 0.00 20.28
CA GLU A 206 -6.12 1.45 20.44
C GLU A 206 -7.03 2.12 19.40
N GLY A 207 -7.44 1.40 18.35
CA GLY A 207 -8.32 1.93 17.29
C GLY A 207 -7.64 2.92 16.33
N ASP A 208 -6.31 3.00 16.33
CA ASP A 208 -5.55 3.86 15.44
C ASP A 208 -5.64 3.39 13.97
N SER A 209 -5.65 4.32 13.01
CA SER A 209 -5.60 3.96 11.58
C SER A 209 -4.26 3.38 11.12
N ARG A 210 -3.21 3.52 11.95
CA ARG A 210 -1.86 3.06 11.60
C ARG A 210 -1.65 1.63 12.08
N PRO A 211 -1.35 0.68 11.19
CA PRO A 211 -1.06 -0.69 11.59
C PRO A 211 0.24 -0.77 12.41
N PRO A 212 0.27 -1.58 13.48
CA PRO A 212 1.52 -2.08 14.07
C PRO A 212 2.46 -2.68 13.01
N ALA A 213 3.78 -2.61 13.26
CA ALA A 213 4.82 -3.06 12.32
C ALA A 213 4.72 -4.54 11.90
N GLU A 214 4.04 -5.37 12.69
CA GLU A 214 3.71 -6.76 12.37
C GLU A 214 2.21 -6.98 12.58
N GLN A 215 1.48 -7.31 11.51
CA GLN A 215 0.07 -7.71 11.55
C GLN A 215 -0.07 -9.18 11.12
N GLY A 216 -1.13 -9.84 11.64
CA GLY A 216 -1.47 -11.24 11.35
C GLY A 216 -1.90 -11.52 9.90
N GLU A 217 -2.27 -12.77 9.63
CA GLU A 217 -2.66 -13.24 8.30
C GLU A 217 -3.74 -12.36 7.65
N GLY A 218 -3.47 -11.87 6.43
CA GLY A 218 -4.43 -11.12 5.61
C GLY A 218 -4.14 -9.63 5.44
N TYR A 219 -3.64 -8.93 6.48
CA TYR A 219 -3.40 -7.47 6.40
C TYR A 219 -2.32 -7.09 5.38
N ASN A 220 -1.16 -7.78 5.44
CA ASN A 220 0.02 -7.60 4.57
C ASN A 220 -0.22 -8.01 3.09
N GLY A 221 -1.48 -8.00 2.65
CA GLY A 221 -1.92 -8.33 1.31
C GLY A 221 -3.02 -7.42 0.77
N SER A 222 -3.44 -6.39 1.50
CA SER A 222 -4.48 -5.45 1.04
C SER A 222 -3.92 -4.29 0.21
N CYS A 223 -4.79 -3.61 -0.55
CA CYS A 223 -4.43 -2.39 -1.30
C CYS A 223 -3.91 -1.30 -0.36
N ILE A 224 -4.59 -1.06 0.77
CA ILE A 224 -4.21 -0.02 1.73
C ILE A 224 -2.92 -0.38 2.50
N ALA A 225 -2.68 -1.66 2.82
CA ALA A 225 -1.39 -2.06 3.39
C ALA A 225 -0.21 -1.67 2.46
N HIS A 226 -0.40 -1.77 1.14
CA HIS A 226 0.63 -1.35 0.17
C HIS A 226 0.96 0.15 0.23
N PHE A 227 0.02 0.99 0.69
CA PHE A 227 0.30 2.42 0.89
C PHE A 227 1.40 2.57 1.95
N HIS A 228 1.26 1.90 3.09
CA HIS A 228 2.21 1.97 4.20
C HIS A 228 3.53 1.24 3.90
N GLU A 229 3.46 0.08 3.26
CA GLU A 229 4.65 -0.72 2.92
C GLU A 229 5.55 -0.05 1.88
N LYS A 230 4.96 0.76 0.97
CA LYS A 230 5.68 1.31 -0.17
C LYS A 230 5.32 2.74 -0.51
N LEU A 231 4.05 3.03 -0.83
CA LEU A 231 3.72 4.28 -1.53
C LEU A 231 4.02 5.53 -0.68
N LEU A 232 3.75 5.48 0.62
CA LEU A 232 4.04 6.55 1.56
C LEU A 232 5.54 6.71 1.85
N LEU A 233 6.36 5.72 1.48
CA LEU A 233 7.81 5.79 1.58
C LEU A 233 8.44 6.55 0.40
N ILE A 234 7.70 6.81 -0.69
CA ILE A 234 8.20 7.52 -1.88
C ILE A 234 8.24 9.03 -1.60
N ARG A 235 9.25 9.46 -0.84
CA ARG A 235 9.54 10.86 -0.49
C ARG A 235 10.99 11.02 -0.03
N GLY A 236 11.44 12.25 0.17
CA GLY A 236 12.75 12.55 0.75
C GLY A 236 13.93 11.89 0.02
N ASP A 237 14.66 11.03 0.73
CA ASP A 237 15.87 10.32 0.26
C ASP A 237 15.59 9.20 -0.75
N ARG A 238 14.31 8.87 -0.98
CA ARG A 238 13.88 7.97 -2.05
C ARG A 238 13.83 8.63 -3.42
N LEU A 239 13.96 9.95 -3.49
CA LEU A 239 13.97 10.73 -4.72
C LEU A 239 15.29 11.48 -4.85
N ARG A 240 15.76 11.65 -6.08
CA ARG A 240 17.09 12.19 -6.37
C ARG A 240 17.07 13.69 -6.64
N THR A 241 16.06 14.16 -7.36
CA THR A 241 15.93 15.55 -7.83
C THR A 241 15.04 16.40 -6.93
N GLU A 242 15.30 17.70 -6.87
CA GLU A 242 14.51 18.63 -6.05
C GLU A 242 13.10 18.80 -6.61
N LYS A 243 12.94 18.88 -7.94
CA LYS A 243 11.62 18.89 -8.57
C LYS A 243 10.79 17.67 -8.21
N ALA A 244 11.40 16.48 -8.21
CA ALA A 244 10.66 15.29 -7.83
C ALA A 244 10.28 15.28 -6.35
N ARG A 245 11.17 15.71 -5.45
CA ARG A 245 10.85 15.84 -4.02
C ARG A 245 9.67 16.79 -3.79
N ALA A 246 9.67 17.96 -4.43
CA ALA A 246 8.58 18.93 -4.31
C ALA A 246 7.24 18.36 -4.81
N GLU A 247 7.24 17.70 -5.98
CA GLU A 247 6.03 17.09 -6.52
C GLU A 247 5.56 15.88 -5.70
N ALA A 248 6.49 15.12 -5.12
CA ALA A 248 6.17 14.03 -4.21
C ALA A 248 5.50 14.52 -2.94
N GLU A 249 6.00 15.58 -2.29
CA GLU A 249 5.35 16.13 -1.09
C GLU A 249 3.89 16.54 -1.36
N ARG A 250 3.63 17.18 -2.51
CA ARG A 250 2.26 17.51 -2.93
C ARG A 250 1.38 16.26 -3.13
N ARG A 251 1.92 15.19 -3.75
CA ARG A 251 1.20 13.93 -3.98
C ARG A 251 0.99 13.13 -2.69
N GLN A 252 1.97 13.13 -1.79
CA GLN A 252 1.90 12.50 -0.47
C GLN A 252 0.83 13.17 0.40
N ALA A 253 0.73 14.50 0.37
CA ALA A 253 -0.33 15.21 1.09
C ALA A 253 -1.73 14.75 0.65
N PHE A 254 -1.96 14.61 -0.66
CA PHE A 254 -3.21 14.05 -1.18
C PHE A 254 -3.45 12.61 -0.69
N MET A 255 -2.43 11.75 -0.72
CA MET A 255 -2.56 10.37 -0.26
C MET A 255 -2.91 10.28 1.22
N GLN A 256 -2.33 11.15 2.05
CA GLN A 256 -2.70 11.23 3.46
C GLN A 256 -4.16 11.64 3.62
N SER A 257 -4.62 12.69 2.92
CA SER A 257 -6.03 13.09 2.98
C SER A 257 -6.99 12.01 2.48
N PHE A 258 -6.58 11.21 1.49
CA PHE A 258 -7.36 10.06 1.04
C PHE A 258 -7.48 8.97 2.13
N LEU A 259 -6.40 8.70 2.87
CA LEU A 259 -6.43 7.75 3.98
C LEU A 259 -7.27 8.28 5.15
N ASP A 260 -7.16 9.57 5.46
CA ASP A 260 -7.96 10.20 6.51
C ASP A 260 -9.47 10.09 6.20
N GLU A 261 -9.87 10.30 4.93
CA GLU A 261 -11.26 10.12 4.50
C GLU A 261 -11.70 8.65 4.57
N LEU A 262 -10.84 7.73 4.12
CA LEU A 262 -11.11 6.28 4.21
C LEU A 262 -11.39 5.84 5.66
N ASP A 263 -10.62 6.36 6.62
CA ASP A 263 -10.80 6.07 8.03
C ASP A 263 -12.13 6.60 8.56
N LEU A 264 -12.53 7.81 8.14
CA LEU A 264 -13.83 8.39 8.49
C LEU A 264 -14.98 7.57 7.91
N GLU A 265 -14.92 7.19 6.64
CA GLU A 265 -15.91 6.32 5.99
C GLU A 265 -16.07 5.00 6.77
N TRP A 266 -14.95 4.40 7.19
CA TRP A 266 -14.94 3.17 7.96
C TRP A 266 -15.54 3.35 9.37
N LEU A 267 -15.15 4.42 10.06
CA LEU A 267 -15.61 4.73 11.41
C LEU A 267 -17.13 4.96 11.45
N VAL A 268 -17.68 5.64 10.46
CA VAL A 268 -19.13 5.87 10.34
C VAL A 268 -19.87 4.54 10.21
N GLY A 269 -19.36 3.64 9.36
CA GLY A 269 -19.95 2.31 9.16
C GLY A 269 -19.91 1.44 10.41
N SER A 270 -18.74 1.33 11.04
CA SER A 270 -18.52 0.47 12.22
C SER A 270 -19.28 0.99 13.46
N SER A 271 -19.31 2.31 13.66
CA SER A 271 -20.08 2.92 14.75
C SER A 271 -21.58 2.70 14.58
N GLY A 272 -22.08 2.83 13.35
CA GLY A 272 -23.49 2.57 13.03
C GLY A 272 -23.90 1.11 13.30
N GLU A 273 -23.05 0.15 12.91
CA GLU A 273 -23.24 -1.28 13.20
C GLU A 273 -23.29 -1.53 14.71
N GLN A 274 -22.34 -0.99 15.47
CA GLN A 274 -22.28 -1.16 16.93
C GLN A 274 -23.51 -0.55 17.61
N MET A 275 -23.91 0.66 17.24
CA MET A 275 -25.11 1.30 17.78
C MET A 275 -26.37 0.48 17.49
N TYR A 276 -26.52 -0.05 16.28
CA TYR A 276 -27.65 -0.90 15.92
C TYR A 276 -27.70 -2.18 16.77
N ARG A 277 -26.56 -2.85 16.95
CA ARG A 277 -26.47 -4.05 17.81
C ARG A 277 -26.83 -3.74 19.26
N MET A 278 -26.30 -2.65 19.82
CA MET A 278 -26.65 -2.22 21.18
C MET A 278 -28.16 -1.94 21.33
N GLN A 279 -28.79 -1.33 20.32
CA GLN A 279 -30.24 -1.10 20.33
C GLN A 279 -31.05 -2.40 20.30
N GLN A 280 -30.61 -3.40 19.53
CA GLN A 280 -31.24 -4.73 19.50
C GLN A 280 -31.09 -5.42 20.85
N ASP A 281 -29.88 -5.45 21.41
CA ASP A 281 -29.60 -6.08 22.70
C ASP A 281 -30.43 -5.42 23.82
N MET A 282 -30.56 -4.09 23.81
CA MET A 282 -31.42 -3.37 24.75
C MET A 282 -32.91 -3.71 24.58
N ALA A 283 -33.39 -3.81 23.34
CA ALA A 283 -34.78 -4.16 23.07
C ALA A 283 -35.11 -5.60 23.52
N ASP A 284 -34.20 -6.54 23.33
CA ASP A 284 -34.33 -7.93 23.77
C ASP A 284 -34.33 -8.03 25.30
N VAL A 285 -33.50 -7.24 25.99
CA VAL A 285 -33.49 -7.13 27.45
C VAL A 285 -34.81 -6.53 27.97
N GLU A 286 -35.32 -5.46 27.34
CA GLU A 286 -36.60 -4.86 27.71
C GLU A 286 -37.78 -5.83 27.49
N ALA A 287 -37.80 -6.56 26.37
CA ALA A 287 -38.83 -7.56 26.08
C ALA A 287 -38.81 -8.69 27.12
N SER A 288 -37.62 -9.22 27.43
CA SER A 288 -37.46 -10.27 28.45
C SER A 288 -37.90 -9.80 29.84
N THR A 289 -37.62 -8.53 30.18
CA THR A 289 -38.03 -7.94 31.47
C THR A 289 -39.55 -7.80 31.56
N ARG A 290 -40.22 -7.36 30.47
CA ARG A 290 -41.69 -7.26 30.41
C ARG A 290 -42.38 -8.62 30.50
N GLU A 291 -41.81 -9.67 29.92
CA GLU A 291 -42.34 -11.04 30.05
C GLU A 291 -42.23 -11.55 31.50
N LEU A 292 -41.13 -11.26 32.19
CA LEU A 292 -40.95 -11.61 33.61
C LEU A 292 -41.92 -10.84 34.52
N ASP A 293 -42.17 -9.56 34.26
CA ASP A 293 -43.11 -8.75 35.05
C ASP A 293 -44.56 -9.21 34.84
N GLN A 294 -44.95 -9.56 33.62
CA GLN A 294 -46.28 -10.15 33.33
C GLN A 294 -46.48 -11.51 34.00
N GLN A 295 -45.43 -12.32 34.12
CA GLN A 295 -45.50 -13.59 34.86
C GLN A 295 -45.69 -13.36 36.37
N LYS A 296 -45.11 -12.30 36.94
CA LYS A 296 -45.30 -11.93 38.35
C LYS A 296 -46.67 -11.31 38.64
N GLU A 297 -47.23 -10.53 37.73
CA GLU A 297 -48.59 -9.97 37.89
C GLU A 297 -49.71 -11.02 37.71
N GLY A 298 -49.42 -12.14 37.03
CA GLY A 298 -50.34 -13.28 36.90
C GLY A 298 -50.40 -14.21 38.12
N GLU A 299 -49.49 -14.06 39.08
CA GLU A 299 -49.55 -14.74 40.37
C GLU A 299 -50.30 -13.84 41.38
N GLU A 300 -51.64 -13.87 41.36
CA GLU A 300 -52.46 -13.26 42.43
C GLU A 300 -52.03 -13.80 43.80
N GLU A 301 -51.82 -12.92 44.78
CA GLU A 301 -51.67 -13.30 46.19
C GLU A 301 -52.79 -14.27 46.60
N PRO A 302 -52.49 -15.37 47.32
CA PRO A 302 -53.53 -16.31 47.73
C PRO A 302 -54.46 -15.59 48.71
N THR A 303 -55.66 -15.24 48.26
CA THR A 303 -56.74 -14.78 49.12
C THR A 303 -57.09 -15.90 50.10
N PHE A 304 -56.65 -15.76 51.35
CA PHE A 304 -56.90 -16.73 52.41
C PHE A 304 -58.39 -16.70 52.78
N ARG A 305 -59.18 -17.55 52.11
CA ARG A 305 -60.60 -17.72 52.37
C ARG A 305 -60.77 -18.60 53.61
N PHE A 306 -61.03 -17.98 54.75
CA PHE A 306 -61.45 -18.67 55.97
C PHE A 306 -62.71 -19.51 55.71
N GLN A 307 -62.62 -20.82 55.91
CA GLN A 307 -63.78 -21.70 56.09
C GLN A 307 -63.78 -22.19 57.54
N PRO A 308 -64.88 -22.02 58.30
CA PRO A 308 -64.97 -22.59 59.63
C PRO A 308 -65.51 -24.01 59.52
N GLU A 309 -64.69 -25.01 59.84
CA GLU A 309 -65.19 -26.35 60.14
C GLU A 309 -65.17 -26.59 61.64
N MET A 310 -66.36 -26.84 62.15
CA MET A 310 -66.64 -27.27 63.52
C MET A 310 -66.16 -28.71 63.70
N ASN A 311 -65.43 -28.97 64.77
CA ASN A 311 -65.49 -30.26 65.45
C ASN A 311 -65.32 -30.03 66.96
N GLU A 312 -66.39 -30.33 67.68
CA GLU A 312 -66.33 -30.66 69.11
C GLU A 312 -65.56 -31.99 69.26
N VAL A 313 -64.77 -32.15 70.31
CA VAL A 313 -65.02 -33.08 71.44
C VAL A 313 -63.73 -33.21 72.29
N GLU A 314 -63.95 -32.94 73.58
CA GLU A 314 -63.27 -33.45 74.79
C GLU A 314 -61.99 -32.83 75.36
N GLU A 315 -62.20 -32.41 76.62
CA GLU A 315 -61.28 -32.09 77.70
C GLU A 315 -60.14 -33.09 77.89
N ALA A 316 -58.93 -32.57 78.09
CA ALA A 316 -58.02 -33.07 79.10
C ALA A 316 -57.13 -31.94 79.62
N THR A 317 -57.30 -31.64 80.90
CA THR A 317 -56.53 -30.69 81.69
C THR A 317 -55.16 -31.28 82.08
N ARG A 318 -54.07 -30.49 81.99
CA ARG A 318 -53.02 -30.31 83.03
C ARG A 318 -51.64 -29.88 82.48
N GLY A 319 -51.04 -28.92 83.21
CA GLY A 319 -49.60 -28.62 83.27
C GLY A 319 -49.23 -27.32 82.54
N LEU A 320 -49.11 -26.16 83.20
CA LEU A 320 -47.89 -25.67 83.90
C LEU A 320 -46.65 -25.86 83.01
N ASP A 321 -45.93 -24.83 82.56
CA ASP A 321 -45.29 -23.83 83.43
C ASP A 321 -44.81 -22.61 82.62
N LEU A 322 -44.68 -21.49 83.34
CA LEU A 322 -44.17 -20.19 82.93
C LEU A 322 -42.63 -20.22 82.90
N GLN A 323 -41.98 -19.54 81.95
CA GLN A 323 -41.32 -18.24 82.19
C GLN A 323 -40.44 -17.75 81.01
N PRO A 324 -40.32 -16.41 80.84
CA PRO A 324 -39.56 -15.74 79.78
C PRO A 324 -38.17 -15.27 80.26
N LYS A 325 -37.24 -15.01 79.33
CA LYS A 325 -36.09 -14.08 79.50
C LYS A 325 -35.75 -13.49 78.11
N GLU A 326 -36.01 -12.21 77.87
CA GLU A 326 -35.11 -11.04 78.10
C GLU A 326 -33.86 -11.15 77.21
N ASP A 327 -33.81 -10.42 76.08
CA ASP A 327 -33.36 -9.03 75.95
C ASP A 327 -31.86 -8.87 76.23
N GLU A 328 -31.08 -8.55 75.19
CA GLU A 328 -29.97 -7.61 75.33
C GLU A 328 -29.65 -6.95 73.98
N GLU A 329 -29.88 -5.64 73.96
CA GLU A 329 -29.48 -4.65 72.97
C GLU A 329 -27.95 -4.41 73.01
N ASP A 330 -27.32 -4.41 71.82
CA ASP A 330 -26.43 -3.35 71.26
C ASP A 330 -25.19 -2.86 72.08
N PRO A 331 -24.44 -1.82 71.65
CA PRO A 331 -23.58 -1.64 70.46
C PRO A 331 -22.10 -1.44 70.85
N THR A 332 -21.30 -0.92 69.89
CA THR A 332 -20.00 -0.19 69.97
C THR A 332 -18.84 -0.99 69.33
N SER A 333 -17.98 -0.42 68.49
CA SER A 333 -17.69 0.97 68.14
C SER A 333 -16.97 1.05 66.79
#